data_AF-A0A2A9P0W3-F1
#
_entry.id   AF-A0A2A9P0W3-F1
#
_cell.length_a   1.000
_cell.length_b   1.000
_cell.length_c   1.000
_cell.angle_alpha   90.00
_cell.angle_beta   90.00
_cell.angle_gamma   90.00
#
_symmetry.space_group_name_H-M   'P 1'
#
loop_
_entity.id
_entity.type
_entity.pdbx_description
1 polymer ?
#
loop_
_entity_poly.entity_id
_entity_poly.type
_entity_poly.pdbx_seq_one_letter_code
_entity_poly.pdbx_strand_id
1 'polypeptide(L)'
;LSSSSNGRVSGKSWKTRKTATVKSQLPNRLKTTNWEKRMEITQKAQAVKKLQAELKREKQAEIARRREITLERKRAAEEKKRLEEAKAQMGARKAARLRRRAGRNKKIN
;
A
#
# COMPACT_ATOMS: atom_id res chain seq x y z
N LEU A 1 24.07 -59.82 -42.95
CA LEU A 1 24.09 -59.30 -41.56
C LEU A 1 23.20 -58.07 -41.52
N SER A 2 22.09 -58.13 -40.77
CA SER A 2 21.03 -57.11 -40.79
C SER A 2 21.48 -55.79 -40.16
N SER A 3 21.47 -54.72 -40.95
CA SER A 3 21.80 -53.36 -40.52
C SER A 3 20.64 -52.79 -39.70
N SER A 4 20.67 -52.96 -38.37
CA SER A 4 19.74 -52.23 -37.50
C SER A 4 20.08 -50.73 -37.54
N SER A 5 19.06 -49.87 -37.44
CA SER A 5 19.17 -48.40 -37.45
C SER A 5 20.05 -47.79 -36.35
N ASN A 6 20.60 -48.62 -35.45
CA ASN A 6 21.38 -48.21 -34.29
C ASN A 6 22.91 -48.21 -34.49
N GLY A 7 23.42 -48.56 -35.68
CA GLY A 7 24.85 -48.50 -36.00
C GLY A 7 25.74 -49.44 -35.16
N ARG A 8 27.07 -49.37 -35.36
CA ARG A 8 28.08 -50.15 -34.62
C ARG A 8 28.39 -49.50 -33.27
N VAL A 9 27.47 -49.57 -32.32
CA VAL A 9 27.72 -49.15 -30.92
C VAL A 9 27.67 -50.39 -30.04
N SER A 10 28.65 -50.55 -29.14
CA SER A 10 28.74 -51.66 -28.17
C SER A 10 27.63 -51.53 -27.10
N GLY A 11 26.40 -51.81 -27.50
CA GLY A 11 25.22 -51.70 -26.66
C GLY A 11 24.22 -52.78 -27.02
N LYS A 12 23.58 -53.36 -26.00
CA LYS A 12 22.48 -54.30 -26.20
C LYS A 12 21.40 -53.67 -27.09
N SER A 13 21.01 -54.36 -28.15
CA SER A 13 20.11 -53.86 -29.21
C SER A 13 18.73 -53.39 -28.72
N TRP A 14 18.30 -53.85 -27.55
CA TRP A 14 17.04 -53.47 -26.91
C TRP A 14 17.09 -52.14 -26.13
N LYS A 15 18.26 -51.50 -25.98
CA LYS A 15 18.38 -50.22 -25.27
C LYS A 15 18.06 -49.05 -26.20
N THR A 16 17.21 -48.14 -25.73
CA THR A 16 16.86 -46.91 -26.45
C THR A 16 18.04 -45.94 -26.54
N ARG A 17 18.10 -45.16 -27.62
CA ARG A 17 19.16 -44.17 -27.85
C ARG A 17 19.04 -43.04 -26.82
N LYS A 18 20.13 -42.77 -26.08
CA LYS A 18 20.18 -41.65 -25.13
C LYS A 18 20.05 -40.33 -25.92
N THR A 19 19.02 -39.55 -25.62
CA THR A 19 18.81 -38.19 -26.15
C THR A 19 18.73 -37.21 -24.99
N ALA A 20 19.07 -35.94 -25.22
CA ALA A 20 18.97 -34.91 -24.18
C ALA A 20 17.51 -34.70 -23.76
N THR A 21 17.21 -34.85 -22.48
CA THR A 21 15.86 -34.64 -21.95
C THR A 21 15.48 -33.16 -22.04
N VAL A 22 14.55 -32.82 -22.94
CA VAL A 22 13.99 -31.47 -23.04
C VAL A 22 13.04 -31.24 -21.87
N LYS A 23 13.41 -30.36 -20.94
CA LYS A 23 12.53 -29.97 -19.81
C LYS A 23 11.44 -29.03 -20.31
N SER A 24 10.20 -29.50 -20.37
CA SER A 24 9.01 -28.72 -20.77
C SER A 24 8.62 -27.64 -19.74
N GLN A 25 9.03 -27.79 -18.49
CA GLN A 25 8.68 -26.93 -17.35
C GLN A 25 9.51 -25.64 -17.25
N LEU A 26 10.18 -25.22 -18.31
CA LEU A 26 10.90 -23.95 -18.30
C LEU A 26 9.90 -22.78 -18.21
N PRO A 27 10.16 -21.76 -17.37
CA PRO A 27 9.43 -20.50 -17.41
C PRO A 27 9.47 -19.91 -18.82
N ASN A 28 8.37 -19.31 -19.29
CA ASN A 28 8.31 -18.72 -20.64
C ASN A 28 9.43 -17.69 -20.91
N ARG A 29 9.90 -16.99 -19.87
CA ARG A 29 11.04 -16.06 -19.95
C ARG A 29 12.38 -16.74 -20.28
N LEU A 30 12.56 -18.01 -19.91
CA LEU A 30 13.76 -18.80 -20.22
C LEU A 30 13.63 -19.60 -21.52
N LYS A 31 12.41 -19.71 -22.07
CA LYS A 31 12.15 -20.34 -23.38
C LYS A 31 12.63 -19.48 -24.55
N THR A 32 12.74 -18.16 -24.37
CA THR A 32 13.31 -17.28 -25.40
C THR A 32 14.83 -17.42 -25.43
N THR A 33 15.38 -17.87 -26.55
CA THR A 33 16.82 -18.03 -26.78
C THR A 33 17.56 -16.68 -26.86
N ASN A 34 16.93 -15.65 -27.43
CA ASN A 34 17.52 -14.31 -27.56
C ASN A 34 17.50 -13.54 -26.22
N TRP A 35 18.67 -13.05 -25.80
CA TRP A 35 18.87 -12.19 -24.63
C TRP A 35 18.15 -10.84 -24.73
N GLU A 36 18.13 -10.22 -25.91
CA GLU A 36 17.53 -8.89 -26.13
C GLU A 36 16.03 -8.92 -25.79
N LYS A 37 15.31 -9.95 -26.24
CA LYS A 37 13.90 -10.16 -25.89
C LYS A 37 13.68 -10.31 -24.39
N ARG A 38 14.62 -10.94 -23.67
CA ARG A 38 14.54 -11.02 -22.19
C ARG A 38 14.74 -9.67 -21.54
N MET A 39 15.63 -8.83 -22.08
CA MET A 39 15.87 -7.47 -21.61
C MET A 39 14.68 -6.55 -21.86
N GLU A 40 14.07 -6.61 -23.04
CA GLU A 40 12.84 -5.84 -23.35
C GLU A 40 11.71 -6.18 -22.38
N ILE A 41 11.49 -7.48 -22.09
CA ILE A 41 10.46 -7.91 -21.13
C ILE A 41 10.77 -7.34 -19.73
N THR A 42 12.03 -7.35 -19.31
CA THR A 42 12.38 -6.78 -18.00
C THR A 42 12.20 -5.27 -17.94
N GLN A 43 12.56 -4.55 -19.00
CA GLN A 43 12.37 -3.10 -19.06
C GLN A 43 10.88 -2.74 -19.02
N LYS A 44 10.04 -3.46 -19.77
CA LYS A 44 8.58 -3.30 -19.73
C LYS A 44 8.03 -3.56 -18.33
N ALA A 45 8.47 -4.65 -17.68
CA ALA A 45 8.04 -4.96 -16.31
C ALA A 45 8.48 -3.91 -15.29
N GLN A 46 9.69 -3.35 -15.44
CA GLN A 46 10.19 -2.25 -14.59
C GLN A 46 9.39 -0.96 -14.81
N ALA A 47 9.07 -0.61 -16.06
CA ALA A 47 8.24 0.54 -16.39
C ALA A 47 6.85 0.42 -15.76
N VAL A 48 6.20 -0.75 -15.87
CA VAL A 48 4.89 -1.01 -15.25
C VAL A 48 4.96 -0.89 -13.73
N LYS A 49 6.01 -1.44 -13.08
CA LYS A 49 6.19 -1.33 -11.63
C LYS A 49 6.41 0.11 -11.18
N LYS A 50 7.16 0.90 -11.95
CA LYS A 50 7.39 2.32 -11.67
C LYS A 50 6.07 3.10 -11.71
N LEU A 51 5.29 2.94 -12.78
CA LEU A 51 3.95 3.54 -12.90
C LEU A 51 3.03 3.12 -11.76
N GLN A 52 3.03 1.83 -11.41
CA GLN A 52 2.23 1.33 -10.29
C GLN A 52 2.63 1.98 -8.94
N ALA A 53 3.93 2.20 -8.71
CA ALA A 53 4.42 2.84 -7.50
C ALA A 53 4.04 4.33 -7.45
N GLU A 54 4.16 5.04 -8.57
CA GLU A 54 3.75 6.44 -8.72
C GLU A 54 2.26 6.61 -8.42
N LEU A 55 1.39 5.82 -9.07
CA LEU A 55 -0.06 5.86 -8.84
C LEU A 55 -0.45 5.55 -7.39
N LYS A 56 0.22 4.57 -6.76
CA LYS A 56 -0.02 4.25 -5.35
C LYS A 56 0.39 5.40 -4.44
N ARG A 57 1.53 6.03 -4.72
CA ARG A 57 2.05 7.16 -3.94
C ARG A 57 1.13 8.37 -4.04
N GLU A 58 0.67 8.70 -5.24
CA GLU A 58 -0.29 9.80 -5.45
C GLU A 58 -1.60 9.56 -4.71
N LYS A 59 -2.17 8.36 -4.84
CA LYS A 59 -3.39 7.97 -4.14
C LYS A 59 -3.23 8.08 -2.61
N GLN A 60 -2.12 7.59 -2.06
CA GLN A 60 -1.86 7.66 -0.63
C GLN A 60 -1.65 9.10 -0.15
N ALA A 61 -0.96 9.93 -0.93
CA ALA A 61 -0.75 11.34 -0.63
C ALA A 61 -2.08 12.10 -0.59
N GLU A 62 -3.00 11.84 -1.52
CA GLU A 62 -4.32 12.47 -1.51
C GLU A 62 -5.16 12.05 -0.30
N ILE A 63 -5.16 10.75 0.03
CA ILE A 63 -5.85 10.24 1.21
C ILE A 63 -5.28 10.87 2.49
N ALA A 64 -3.96 11.00 2.60
CA ALA A 64 -3.30 11.64 3.73
C ALA A 64 -3.71 13.11 3.86
N ARG A 65 -3.65 13.89 2.76
CA ARG A 65 -4.09 15.29 2.75
C ARG A 65 -5.53 15.46 3.22
N ARG A 66 -6.46 14.63 2.72
CA ARG A 66 -7.87 14.68 3.13
C ARG A 66 -8.04 14.40 4.63
N ARG A 67 -7.26 13.45 5.17
CA ARG A 67 -7.26 13.12 6.60
C ARG A 67 -6.70 14.25 7.44
N GLU A 68 -5.58 14.84 7.03
CA GLU A 68 -4.95 15.99 7.71
C GLU A 68 -5.90 17.18 7.80
N ILE A 69 -6.51 17.58 6.68
CA ILE A 69 -7.49 18.68 6.66
C ILE A 69 -8.66 18.40 7.61
N THR A 70 -9.17 17.17 7.63
CA THR A 70 -10.28 16.79 8.52
C THR A 70 -9.86 16.84 9.97
N LEU A 71 -8.65 16.37 10.29
CA LEU A 71 -8.09 16.38 11.63
C LEU A 71 -7.85 17.81 12.12
N GLU A 72 -7.32 18.69 11.27
CA GLU A 72 -7.13 20.10 11.57
C GLU A 72 -8.46 20.81 11.86
N ARG A 73 -9.50 20.55 11.04
CA ARG A 73 -10.84 21.09 11.28
C ARG A 73 -11.42 20.64 12.61
N LYS A 74 -11.23 19.37 12.98
CA LYS A 74 -11.66 18.84 14.28
C LYS A 74 -10.91 19.52 15.43
N ARG A 75 -9.58 19.61 15.34
CA ARG A 75 -8.74 20.28 16.35
C ARG A 75 -9.14 21.73 16.55
N ALA A 76 -9.34 22.49 15.47
CA ALA A 76 -9.78 23.88 15.55
C ALA A 76 -11.17 24.03 16.19
N ALA A 77 -12.10 23.13 15.87
CA ALA A 77 -13.43 23.13 16.49
C ALA A 77 -13.38 22.77 17.98
N GLU A 78 -12.56 21.79 18.37
CA GLU A 78 -12.35 21.39 19.77
C GLU A 78 -11.70 22.50 20.59
N GLU A 79 -10.68 23.17 20.04
CA GLU A 79 -10.03 24.31 20.69
C GLU A 79 -11.01 25.46 20.90
N LYS A 80 -11.79 25.80 19.87
CA LYS A 80 -12.83 26.83 19.97
C LYS A 80 -13.85 26.49 21.05
N LYS A 81 -14.34 25.24 21.09
CA LYS A 81 -15.27 24.78 22.14
C LYS A 81 -14.66 24.92 23.54
N ARG A 82 -13.41 24.50 23.71
CA ARG A 82 -12.71 24.62 25.00
C ARG A 82 -12.61 26.09 25.45
N LEU A 83 -12.29 27.01 24.53
CA LEU A 83 -12.21 28.44 24.83
C LEU A 83 -13.59 29.03 25.19
N GLU A 84 -14.64 28.62 24.47
CA GLU A 84 -16.01 29.03 24.76
C GLU A 84 -16.49 28.53 26.13
N GLU A 85 -16.21 27.28 26.47
CA GLU A 85 -16.50 26.69 27.79
C GLU A 85 -15.75 27.42 28.91
N ALA A 86 -14.46 27.71 28.71
CA ALA A 86 -13.66 28.47 29.68
C ALA A 86 -14.21 29.89 29.87
N LYS A 87 -14.59 30.56 28.78
CA LYS A 87 -15.22 31.89 28.82
C LYS A 87 -16.57 31.85 29.53
N ALA A 88 -17.40 30.84 29.25
CA ALA A 88 -18.68 30.63 29.91
C ALA A 88 -18.51 30.39 31.41
N GLN A 89 -17.53 29.57 31.82
CA GLN A 89 -17.21 29.33 33.22
C GLN A 89 -16.78 30.62 33.94
N MET A 90 -15.93 31.43 33.32
CA MET A 90 -15.51 32.72 33.87
C MET A 90 -16.67 33.72 33.97
N GLY A 91 -17.54 33.76 32.95
CA GLY A 91 -18.78 34.54 32.97
C GLY A 91 -19.69 34.13 34.13
N ALA A 92 -19.90 32.81 34.31
CA ALA A 92 -20.69 32.27 35.41
C ALA A 92 -20.09 32.61 36.79
N ARG A 93 -18.76 32.51 36.94
CA ARG A 93 -18.05 32.90 38.18
C ARG A 93 -18.21 34.39 38.48
N LYS A 94 -18.11 35.26 37.47
CA LYS A 94 -18.33 36.70 37.61
C LYS A 94 -19.78 37.01 38.00
N ALA A 95 -20.75 36.38 37.35
CA ALA A 95 -22.16 36.52 37.69
C ALA A 95 -22.46 36.04 39.13
N ALA A 96 -21.86 34.91 39.55
CA ALA A 96 -21.98 34.43 40.92
C ALA A 96 -21.39 35.41 41.94
N ARG A 97 -20.25 36.04 41.64
CA ARG A 97 -19.63 37.08 42.50
C ARG A 97 -20.55 38.29 42.65
N LEU A 98 -21.16 38.77 41.57
CA LEU A 98 -22.11 39.88 41.62
C LEU A 98 -23.37 39.52 42.43
N ARG A 99 -23.91 38.30 42.25
CA ARG A 99 -25.04 37.80 43.07
C ARG A 99 -24.72 37.77 44.56
N ARG A 100 -23.52 37.32 44.94
CA ARG A 100 -23.04 37.34 46.34
C ARG A 100 -22.93 38.77 46.87
N ARG A 101 -22.35 39.70 46.09
CA ARG A 101 -22.22 41.11 46.49
C ARG A 101 -23.58 41.79 46.68
N ALA A 102 -24.57 41.43 45.86
CA ALA A 102 -25.93 41.94 45.96
C ALA A 102 -26.74 41.36 47.14
N GLY A 103 -26.16 40.44 47.94
CA GLY A 103 -26.83 39.89 49.13
C GLY A 103 -28.10 39.07 48.86
N ARG A 104 -28.41 38.75 47.60
CA ARG A 104 -29.59 37.96 47.22
C ARG A 104 -29.46 36.53 47.73
N ASN A 105 -30.19 36.22 48.81
CA ASN A 105 -30.33 34.87 49.34
C ASN A 105 -31.40 34.11 48.54
N LYS A 106 -31.16 32.82 48.24
CA LYS A 106 -32.14 31.95 47.54
C LYS A 106 -33.48 31.79 48.27
N LYS A 107 -33.59 32.24 49.54
CA LYS A 107 -34.78 32.09 50.38
C LYS A 107 -35.84 33.19 50.22
N ILE A 108 -35.53 34.32 49.60
CA ILE A 108 -36.47 35.45 49.51
C ILE A 108 -36.58 35.81 48.03
N ASN A 109 -37.77 35.58 47.44
CA ASN A 109 -38.09 35.93 46.05
C ASN A 109 -37.94 37.43 45.81
#